data_AF-A0AAA9T2S2-F1
#
_entry.id   AF-A0AAA9T2S2-F1
#
_cell.length_a   1.000
_cell.length_b   1.000
_cell.length_c   1.000
_cell.angle_alpha   90.00
_cell.angle_beta   90.00
_cell.angle_gamma   90.00
#
_symmetry.space_group_name_H-M   'P 1'
#
loop_
_entity.id
_entity.type
_entity.pdbx_description
1 polymer ?
#
loop_
_entity_poly.entity_id
_entity_poly.type
_entity_poly.pdbx_seq_one_letter_code
_entity_poly.pdbx_strand_id
1 'polypeptide(L)'
;MTPEIPDEQKEEPPTRRMSQLRLKDTVPPNSLPCRRPPGRPACATQQASIPTWGQIKMLCHQAQGVASLQGSPASPERVFIALLALLSCQNSLTEHSEARD
;
A
#
# COMPACT_ATOMS: atom_id res chain seq x y z
N MET A 1 -50.04 -24.11 40.90
CA MET A 1 -49.61 -24.33 39.49
C MET A 1 -49.03 -23.02 38.98
N THR A 2 -47.71 -22.88 39.05
CA THR A 2 -46.97 -21.75 38.47
C THR A 2 -46.59 -22.12 37.03
N PRO A 3 -46.91 -21.29 36.02
CA PRO A 3 -46.53 -21.57 34.65
C PRO A 3 -45.03 -21.32 34.44
N GLU A 4 -44.37 -22.32 33.86
CA GLU A 4 -42.96 -22.29 33.49
C GLU A 4 -42.68 -21.25 32.39
N ILE A 5 -41.62 -20.49 32.59
CA ILE A 5 -41.07 -19.52 31.64
C ILE A 5 -40.32 -20.31 30.57
N PRO A 6 -40.59 -20.13 29.26
CA PRO A 6 -39.89 -20.87 28.22
C PRO A 6 -38.41 -20.49 28.19
N ASP A 7 -37.57 -21.53 28.18
CA ASP A 7 -36.12 -21.51 28.10
C ASP A 7 -35.63 -20.48 27.08
N GLU A 8 -34.88 -19.49 27.57
CA GLU A 8 -34.20 -18.47 26.78
C GLU A 8 -33.35 -19.18 25.72
N GLN A 9 -33.82 -19.13 24.47
CA GLN A 9 -33.06 -19.59 23.31
C GLN A 9 -31.87 -18.64 23.18
N LYS A 10 -30.81 -18.94 23.95
CA LYS A 10 -29.59 -18.16 24.07
C LYS A 10 -28.85 -18.24 22.75
N GLU A 11 -29.20 -17.35 21.84
CA GLU A 11 -28.55 -17.18 20.56
C GLU A 11 -27.06 -16.98 20.84
N GLU A 12 -26.29 -18.01 20.51
CA GLU A 12 -24.88 -18.07 20.84
C GLU A 12 -24.18 -16.85 20.22
N PRO A 13 -23.49 -16.01 21.01
CA PRO A 13 -22.85 -14.84 20.46
C PRO A 13 -21.80 -15.28 19.44
N PRO A 14 -21.65 -14.58 18.30
CA PRO A 14 -20.79 -14.99 17.18
C PRO A 14 -19.32 -15.19 17.57
N THR A 15 -18.92 -14.60 18.70
CA THR A 15 -17.63 -14.79 19.37
C THR A 15 -17.33 -16.24 19.77
N ARG A 16 -18.33 -17.06 20.10
CA ARG A 16 -18.10 -18.45 20.53
C ARG A 16 -17.70 -19.37 19.36
N ARG A 17 -18.02 -18.99 18.12
CA ARG A 17 -17.47 -19.68 16.93
C ARG A 17 -16.02 -19.28 16.63
N MET A 18 -15.60 -18.08 17.02
CA MET A 18 -14.20 -17.65 16.87
C MET A 18 -13.25 -18.38 17.83
N SER A 19 -13.72 -18.74 19.04
CA SER A 19 -12.89 -19.48 20.01
C SER A 19 -12.61 -20.95 19.64
N GLN A 20 -13.29 -21.46 18.60
CA GLN A 20 -13.06 -22.80 18.04
C GLN A 20 -12.06 -22.81 16.87
N LEU A 21 -11.63 -21.65 16.38
CA LEU A 21 -10.53 -21.57 15.40
C LEU A 21 -9.21 -21.90 16.10
N ARG A 22 -8.97 -23.19 16.33
CA ARG A 22 -7.66 -23.71 16.73
C ARG A 22 -6.78 -23.66 15.50
N LEU A 23 -5.94 -22.63 15.41
CA LEU A 23 -4.78 -22.67 14.52
C LEU A 23 -3.98 -23.90 14.93
N LYS A 24 -3.96 -24.91 14.05
CA LYS A 24 -3.02 -26.01 14.18
C LYS A 24 -1.66 -25.41 13.86
N ASP A 25 -0.91 -25.04 14.89
CA ASP A 25 0.51 -24.73 14.80
C ASP A 25 1.27 -26.03 14.52
N THR A 26 1.00 -26.65 13.37
CA THR A 26 1.84 -27.71 12.82
C THR A 26 3.02 -27.04 12.13
N VAL A 27 4.11 -26.93 12.90
CA VAL A 27 5.54 -26.67 12.56
C VAL A 27 6.06 -25.22 12.68
N PRO A 28 7.02 -24.95 13.60
CA PRO A 28 8.01 -23.87 13.49
C PRO A 28 9.42 -24.42 13.14
N PRO A 29 10.44 -23.62 12.76
CA PRO A 29 10.48 -22.27 12.20
C PRO A 29 11.42 -22.24 10.97
N ASN A 30 10.92 -22.44 9.74
CA ASN A 30 11.78 -22.29 8.54
C ASN A 30 11.00 -22.02 7.24
N SER A 31 9.74 -21.57 7.35
CA SER A 31 9.09 -20.93 6.22
C SER A 31 9.73 -19.56 6.05
N LEU A 32 10.82 -19.51 5.27
CA LEU A 32 11.27 -18.27 4.65
C LEU A 32 10.00 -17.57 4.13
N PRO A 33 9.78 -16.27 4.43
CA PRO A 33 8.65 -15.57 3.86
C PRO A 33 8.68 -15.88 2.38
N CYS A 34 7.57 -16.44 1.86
CA CYS A 34 7.42 -16.72 0.45
C CYS A 34 7.76 -15.39 -0.21
N ARG A 35 8.98 -15.32 -0.76
CA ARG A 35 9.56 -14.10 -1.27
C ARG A 35 8.75 -13.91 -2.53
N ARG A 36 7.60 -13.23 -2.41
CA ARG A 36 6.76 -12.92 -3.55
C ARG A 36 7.75 -12.30 -4.53
N PRO A 37 8.04 -12.95 -5.69
CA PRO A 37 8.90 -12.32 -6.68
C PRO A 37 8.28 -10.95 -6.91
N PRO A 38 9.08 -9.85 -7.01
CA PRO A 38 8.55 -8.49 -7.13
C PRO A 38 7.41 -8.51 -8.14
N GLY A 39 6.20 -8.53 -7.58
CA GLY A 39 5.06 -9.11 -8.25
C GLY A 39 4.66 -8.12 -9.31
N ARG A 40 4.46 -8.59 -10.54
CA ARG A 40 3.82 -7.75 -11.56
C ARG A 40 2.61 -7.10 -10.90
N PRO A 41 2.44 -5.77 -11.00
CA PRO A 41 1.32 -5.09 -10.39
C PRO A 41 0.02 -5.79 -10.81
N ALA A 42 -0.97 -5.86 -9.93
CA ALA A 42 -2.27 -6.41 -10.31
C ALA A 42 -2.81 -5.67 -11.55
N CYS A 43 -3.61 -6.34 -12.39
CA CYS A 43 -4.12 -5.74 -13.64
C CYS A 43 -4.79 -4.37 -13.40
N ALA A 44 -5.57 -4.24 -12.32
CA ALA A 44 -6.20 -2.99 -11.89
C ALA A 44 -5.20 -1.86 -11.56
N THR A 45 -3.99 -2.21 -11.11
CA THR A 45 -2.90 -1.27 -10.81
C THR A 45 -2.14 -0.85 -12.08
N GLN A 46 -2.08 -1.71 -13.09
CA GLN A 46 -1.42 -1.41 -14.37
C GLN A 46 -2.23 -0.45 -15.24
N GLN A 47 -3.57 -0.51 -15.15
CA GLN A 47 -4.48 0.32 -15.96
C GLN A 47 -4.97 1.58 -15.23
N ALA A 48 -4.37 1.93 -14.09
CA ALA A 48 -4.77 3.09 -13.32
C ALA A 48 -4.43 4.39 -14.08
N SER A 49 -5.43 5.22 -14.35
CA SER A 49 -5.26 6.56 -14.93
C SER A 49 -4.68 7.57 -13.93
N ILE A 50 -4.60 7.19 -12.65
CA ILE A 50 -4.11 7.99 -11.53
C ILE A 50 -2.91 7.26 -10.94
N PRO A 51 -1.84 7.97 -10.52
CA PRO A 51 -0.69 7.34 -9.92
C PRO A 51 -1.08 6.53 -8.68
N THR A 52 -0.54 5.32 -8.61
CA THR A 52 -0.76 4.39 -7.51
C THR A 52 -0.03 4.86 -6.25
N TRP A 53 -0.47 4.42 -5.07
CA TRP A 53 0.20 4.76 -3.82
C TRP A 53 1.69 4.39 -3.80
N GLY A 54 2.06 3.30 -4.48
CA GLY A 54 3.45 2.88 -4.65
C GLY A 54 4.26 3.89 -5.48
N GLN A 55 3.69 4.39 -6.58
CA GLN A 55 4.31 5.43 -7.41
C GLN A 55 4.43 6.76 -6.66
N ILE A 56 3.41 7.17 -5.91
CA ILE A 56 3.45 8.37 -5.07
C ILE A 56 4.57 8.24 -4.02
N LYS A 57 4.65 7.10 -3.33
CA LYS A 57 5.71 6.85 -2.35
C LYS A 57 7.10 6.89 -2.98
N MET A 58 7.26 6.30 -4.16
CA MET A 58 8.53 6.32 -4.90
C MET A 58 8.94 7.75 -5.27
N LEU A 59 7.99 8.56 -5.74
CA LEU A 59 8.22 9.94 -6.11
C LEU A 59 8.62 10.79 -4.89
N CYS A 60 7.98 10.60 -3.74
CA CYS A 60 8.38 11.24 -2.49
C CYS A 60 9.82 10.89 -2.09
N HIS A 61 10.22 9.61 -2.24
CA HIS A 61 11.59 9.17 -1.96
C HIS A 61 12.61 9.82 -2.90
N GLN A 62 12.28 9.94 -4.19
CA GLN A 62 13.12 10.65 -5.17
C GLN A 62 13.25 12.13 -4.81
N ALA A 63 12.14 12.81 -4.52
CA ALA A 63 12.12 14.21 -4.14
C ALA A 63 12.89 14.47 -2.84
N GLN A 64 12.83 13.53 -1.89
CA GLN A 64 13.63 13.59 -0.66
C GLN A 64 15.13 13.51 -0.96
N GLY A 65 15.55 12.65 -1.89
CA GLY A 65 16.93 12.57 -2.36
C GLY A 65 17.41 13.87 -3.02
N VAL A 66 16.54 14.54 -3.77
CA VAL A 66 16.84 15.86 -4.35
C VAL A 66 16.95 16.93 -3.26
N ALA A 67 16.00 16.96 -2.33
CA ALA A 67 15.97 17.94 -1.25
C ALA A 67 17.12 17.79 -0.25
N SER A 68 17.61 16.56 -0.01
CA SER A 68 18.74 16.30 0.88
C SER A 68 20.08 16.73 0.29
N LEU A 69 20.20 16.77 -1.04
CA LEU A 69 21.42 17.18 -1.74
C LEU A 69 21.75 18.67 -1.53
N GLN A 70 20.78 19.48 -1.12
CA GLN A 70 20.97 20.91 -0.83
C GLN A 70 21.65 21.22 0.52
N GLY A 71 22.20 20.22 1.21
CA GLY A 71 23.06 20.43 2.39
C GLY A 71 22.33 20.94 3.65
N SER A 72 21.01 20.92 3.65
CA SER A 72 20.15 21.33 4.78
C SER A 72 19.14 20.22 5.07
N PRO A 73 18.68 20.04 6.32
CA PRO A 73 17.73 18.99 6.67
C PRO A 73 16.50 19.02 5.74
N ALA A 74 16.13 17.87 5.19
CA ALA A 74 15.01 17.75 4.27
C ALA A 74 13.70 18.06 5.00
N SER A 75 13.26 19.32 4.96
CA SER A 75 11.96 19.71 5.48
C SER A 75 10.85 19.31 4.50
N PRO A 76 9.63 19.06 4.99
CA PRO A 76 8.49 18.69 4.15
C PRO A 76 8.24 19.65 2.99
N GLU A 77 8.43 20.96 3.21
CA GLU A 77 8.25 22.01 2.21
C GLU A 77 9.24 21.85 1.05
N ARG A 78 10.50 21.51 1.33
CA ARG A 78 11.51 21.31 0.28
C ARG A 78 11.27 20.04 -0.51
N VAL A 79 10.84 18.97 0.16
CA VAL A 79 10.46 17.72 -0.52
C VAL A 79 9.26 17.98 -1.43
N PHE A 80 8.28 18.78 -0.99
CA PHE A 80 7.14 19.18 -1.82
C PHE A 80 7.57 20.00 -3.05
N ILE A 81 8.47 20.98 -2.90
CA ILE A 81 9.00 21.75 -4.04
C ILE A 81 9.75 20.84 -5.02
N ALA A 82 10.58 19.91 -4.53
CA ALA A 82 11.29 18.96 -5.36
C ALA A 82 10.34 18.01 -6.11
N LEU A 83 9.25 17.59 -5.46
CA LEU A 83 8.14 16.83 -6.06
C LEU A 83 7.53 17.57 -7.26
N LEU A 84 7.19 18.86 -7.08
CA LEU A 84 6.64 19.70 -8.14
C LEU A 84 7.62 19.86 -9.32
N ALA A 85 8.91 20.04 -9.02
CA ALA A 85 9.95 20.13 -10.05
C ALA A 85 10.05 18.83 -10.86
N LEU A 86 10.08 17.67 -10.20
CA LEU A 86 10.11 16.36 -10.86
C LEU A 86 8.88 16.12 -11.74
N LEU A 87 7.69 16.52 -11.30
CA LEU A 87 6.47 16.41 -12.10
C LEU A 87 6.47 17.36 -13.31
N SER A 88 6.94 18.59 -13.11
CA SER A 88 7.00 19.59 -14.18
C SER A 88 7.98 19.20 -15.28
N CYS A 89 9.11 18.58 -14.92
CA CYS A 89 10.12 18.13 -15.87
C CYS A 89 9.75 16.84 -16.62
N GLN A 90 8.82 16.02 -16.11
CA GLN A 90 8.41 14.79 -16.79
C GLN A 90 7.52 15.06 -18.02
N ASN A 91 6.87 16.23 -18.08
CA ASN A 91 5.96 16.59 -19.16
C ASN A 91 6.66 17.18 -20.40
N SER A 92 7.98 17.39 -20.37
CA SER A 92 8.71 18.01 -21.49
C SER A 92 9.33 17.00 -22.47
N LEU A 93 9.29 15.69 -22.20
CA LEU A 93 9.89 14.67 -23.06
C LEU A 93 8.98 14.16 -24.19
N THR A 94 7.72 14.58 -24.25
CA THR A 94 6.78 14.19 -25.31
C THR A 94 6.83 15.08 -26.55
N GLU A 95 7.57 16.20 -26.52
CA GLU A 95 7.62 17.20 -27.59
C GLU A 95 8.98 17.21 -28.34
N HIS A 96 9.58 16.05 -28.63
CA HIS A 96 10.84 16.03 -29.39
C HIS A 96 10.99 14.81 -30.33
N SER A 97 9.92 14.45 -31.04
CA SER A 97 9.99 13.52 -32.18
C SER A 97 9.29 14.06 -33.43
N GLU A 98 9.56 15.32 -33.78
CA GLU A 98 9.30 15.82 -35.12
C GLU A 98 10.44 16.74 -35.54
N ALA A 99 11.42 16.18 -36.27
CA ALA A 99 12.33 16.86 -37.21
C ALA A 99 13.59 16.01 -37.42
N ARG A 100 13.49 15.02 -38.30
CA ARG A 100 14.61 14.61 -39.15
C ARG A 100 14.07 14.41 -40.56
N ASP A 101 14.18 15.48 -41.35
CA ASP A 101 14.36 15.43 -42.81
C ASP A 101 15.53 14.51 -43.18
#